data_AF-A0A8T4Z1X3-F1
#
_entry.id   AF-A0A8T4Z1X3-F1
#
_cell.length_a   1.000
_cell.length_b   1.000
_cell.length_c   1.000
_cell.angle_alpha   90.00
_cell.angle_beta   90.00
_cell.angle_gamma   90.00
#
_symmetry.space_group_name_H-M   'P 1'
#
loop_
_entity.id
_entity.type
_entity.pdbx_description
1 polymer ?
#
loop_
_entity_poly.entity_id
_entity_poly.type
_entity_poly.pdbx_seq_one_letter_code
_entity_poly.pdbx_strand_id
1 'polypeptide(L)'
;MTVLSVKINLSMEDALNFRSIGRIAERVRNLEGLIEECNSLIRPVALYEYVGVEEVRLDGVRLKGNLMFISTKLSEQLKCVEEIAAYIITIGPYLERRVTELSSSRVLDSWILDNLGTCSLRLLSRVLEGRVESERGWRVSKFNPGSTPTWELCQQGVLFDIL
;
A
#
# COMPACT_ATOMS: atom_id res chain seq x y z
N MET A 1 -12.20 8.28 11.39
CA MET A 1 -10.82 8.17 10.86
C MET A 1 -9.79 7.83 11.95
N THR A 2 -8.88 6.90 11.66
CA THR A 2 -7.78 6.46 12.54
C THR A 2 -6.42 6.62 11.86
N VAL A 3 -5.46 7.24 12.54
CA VAL A 3 -4.05 7.36 12.09
C VAL A 3 -3.21 6.34 12.83
N LEU A 4 -2.45 5.53 12.08
CA LEU A 4 -1.52 4.55 12.60
C LEU A 4 -0.10 4.86 12.13
N SER A 5 0.74 5.31 13.05
CA SER A 5 2.18 5.47 12.83
C SER A 5 2.90 4.20 13.26
N VAL A 6 3.64 3.56 12.35
CA VAL A 6 4.32 2.28 12.61
C VAL A 6 5.79 2.42 12.31
N LYS A 7 6.64 1.82 13.15
CA LYS A 7 8.03 1.56 12.77
C LYS A 7 8.09 0.25 11.97
N ILE A 8 8.51 0.36 10.72
CA ILE A 8 8.85 -0.79 9.89
C ILE A 8 10.35 -0.77 9.71
N ASN A 9 10.95 -1.94 9.83
CA ASN A 9 12.35 -2.15 9.56
C ASN A 9 12.46 -3.22 8.49
N LEU A 10 12.87 -2.80 7.29
CA LEU A 10 13.07 -3.71 6.18
C LEU A 10 14.36 -4.49 6.41
N SER A 11 14.25 -5.82 6.44
CA SER A 11 15.40 -6.71 6.63
C SER A 11 16.06 -7.09 5.30
N MET A 12 17.26 -7.65 5.37
CA MET A 12 17.90 -8.29 4.21
C MET A 12 17.00 -9.40 3.63
N GLU A 13 16.36 -10.20 4.47
CA GLU A 13 15.46 -11.26 4.02
C GLU A 13 14.26 -10.69 3.24
N ASP A 14 13.64 -9.62 3.74
CA ASP A 14 12.55 -8.92 3.04
C ASP A 14 13.00 -8.40 1.67
N ALA A 15 14.20 -7.81 1.61
CA ALA A 15 14.80 -7.31 0.38
C ALA A 15 15.04 -8.43 -0.63
N LEU A 16 15.65 -9.54 -0.21
CA LEU A 16 15.97 -10.68 -1.08
C LEU A 16 14.71 -11.41 -1.57
N ASN A 17 13.68 -11.51 -0.72
CA ASN A 17 12.39 -12.09 -1.08
C ASN A 17 11.61 -11.19 -2.07
N PHE A 18 11.98 -9.92 -2.20
CA PHE A 18 11.41 -9.04 -3.21
C PHE A 18 12.02 -9.36 -4.59
N ARG A 19 11.24 -10.04 -5.44
CA ARG A 19 11.68 -10.62 -6.74
C ARG A 19 12.63 -9.73 -7.56
N SER A 20 12.36 -8.43 -7.64
CA SER A 20 13.19 -7.50 -8.41
C SER A 20 14.62 -7.39 -7.84
N ILE A 21 14.74 -7.33 -6.51
CA ILE A 21 16.02 -7.19 -5.80
C ILE A 21 16.72 -8.55 -5.71
N GLY A 22 16.00 -9.61 -5.29
CA GLY A 22 16.58 -10.95 -5.15
C GLY A 22 17.25 -11.47 -6.42
N ARG A 23 16.73 -11.09 -7.60
CA ARG A 23 17.32 -11.45 -8.91
C ARG A 23 18.69 -10.83 -9.20
N ILE A 24 19.03 -9.72 -8.56
CA ILE A 24 20.26 -8.98 -8.80
C ILE A 24 21.16 -8.88 -7.58
N ALA A 25 20.71 -9.34 -6.41
CA ALA A 25 21.35 -9.10 -5.12
C ALA A 25 22.84 -9.46 -5.10
N GLU A 26 23.23 -10.60 -5.66
CA GLU A 26 24.63 -11.04 -5.74
C GLU A 26 25.53 -10.10 -6.56
N ARG A 27 24.94 -9.28 -7.44
CA ARG A 27 25.64 -8.31 -8.29
C ARG A 27 25.71 -6.92 -7.64
N VAL A 28 24.98 -6.71 -6.54
CA VAL A 28 24.91 -5.43 -5.83
C VAL A 28 25.89 -5.46 -4.65
N ARG A 29 27.01 -4.75 -4.80
CA ARG A 29 28.07 -4.75 -3.78
C ARG A 29 27.69 -4.07 -2.46
N ASN A 30 26.70 -3.18 -2.45
CA ASN A 30 26.32 -2.37 -1.29
C ASN A 30 24.83 -2.48 -0.94
N LEU A 31 24.25 -3.68 -1.05
CA LEU A 31 22.82 -3.87 -0.78
C LEU A 31 22.47 -3.54 0.67
N GLU A 32 23.29 -3.95 1.63
CA GLU A 32 23.11 -3.65 3.06
C GLU A 32 23.04 -2.15 3.33
N GLY A 33 23.99 -1.38 2.79
CA GLY A 33 23.99 0.08 2.94
C GLY A 33 22.76 0.75 2.33
N LEU A 34 22.22 0.23 1.22
CA LEU A 34 20.98 0.74 0.61
C LEU A 34 19.74 0.39 1.45
N ILE A 35 19.72 -0.76 2.11
CA ILE A 35 18.66 -1.14 3.05
C ILE A 35 18.69 -0.22 4.28
N GLU A 36 19.86 0.02 4.86
CA GLU A 36 20.04 0.95 5.98
C GLU A 36 19.61 2.38 5.60
N GLU A 37 20.04 2.85 4.43
CA GLU A 37 19.65 4.16 3.89
C GLU A 37 18.13 4.23 3.74
N CYS A 38 17.50 3.22 3.12
CA CYS A 38 16.04 3.14 3.00
C CYS A 38 15.34 3.23 4.36
N ASN A 39 15.73 2.39 5.34
CA ASN A 39 15.15 2.38 6.68
C ASN A 39 15.29 3.73 7.40
N SER A 40 16.39 4.46 7.16
CA SER A 40 16.59 5.79 7.75
C SER A 40 15.67 6.87 7.15
N LEU A 41 15.25 6.70 5.90
CA LEU A 41 14.48 7.68 5.14
C LEU A 41 12.96 7.48 5.25
N ILE A 42 12.50 6.24 5.41
CA ILE A 42 11.06 5.97 5.48
C ILE A 42 10.41 6.52 6.75
N ARG A 43 9.19 7.03 6.60
CA ARG A 43 8.29 7.46 7.67
C ARG A 43 6.92 6.81 7.45
N PRO A 44 6.75 5.53 7.85
CA PRO A 44 5.54 4.77 7.56
C PRO A 44 4.33 5.29 8.33
N VAL A 45 3.25 5.60 7.61
CA VAL A 45 1.96 6.02 8.17
C VAL A 45 0.83 5.36 7.39
N ALA A 46 -0.16 4.84 8.12
CA ALA A 46 -1.42 4.37 7.58
C ALA A 46 -2.56 5.26 8.11
N LEU A 47 -3.46 5.64 7.21
CA LEU A 47 -4.72 6.31 7.49
C LEU A 47 -5.83 5.37 7.10
N TYR A 48 -6.75 5.04 8.00
CA TYR A 48 -7.84 4.15 7.68
C TYR A 48 -9.13 4.47 8.44
N GLU A 49 -10.25 4.04 7.86
CA GLU A 49 -11.58 4.18 8.43
C GLU A 49 -12.42 2.96 8.07
N TYR A 50 -13.26 2.54 9.03
CA TYR A 50 -14.28 1.55 8.79
C TYR A 50 -15.54 2.23 8.23
N VAL A 51 -15.98 1.77 7.06
CA VAL A 51 -17.12 2.35 6.35
C VAL A 51 -18.15 1.27 6.08
N GLY A 52 -19.39 1.52 6.47
CA GLY A 52 -20.51 0.62 6.19
C GLY A 52 -20.82 0.57 4.69
N VAL A 53 -21.12 -0.61 4.19
CA VAL A 53 -21.67 -0.83 2.85
C VAL A 53 -23.19 -0.72 2.95
N GLU A 54 -23.77 0.26 2.26
CA GLU A 54 -25.22 0.48 2.29
C GLU A 54 -25.95 -0.34 1.22
N GLU A 55 -25.35 -0.46 0.03
CA GLU A 55 -25.96 -1.19 -1.08
C GLU A 55 -24.89 -1.67 -2.06
N VAL A 56 -25.06 -2.89 -2.55
CA VAL A 56 -24.27 -3.42 -3.67
C VAL A 56 -25.13 -3.45 -4.92
N ARG A 57 -24.73 -2.66 -5.92
CA ARG A 57 -25.35 -2.60 -7.26
C ARG A 57 -24.55 -3.44 -8.25
N LEU A 58 -25.08 -3.63 -9.46
CA LEU A 58 -24.38 -4.36 -10.52
C LEU A 58 -23.07 -3.70 -10.96
N ASP A 59 -23.02 -2.37 -10.94
CA ASP A 59 -21.93 -1.53 -11.45
C ASP A 59 -21.05 -0.92 -10.35
N GLY A 60 -21.42 -1.09 -9.08
CA GLY A 60 -20.59 -0.64 -7.97
C GLY A 60 -21.21 -0.82 -6.60
N VAL A 61 -20.61 -0.17 -5.62
CA VAL A 61 -20.91 -0.33 -4.20
C VAL A 61 -21.13 1.04 -3.57
N ARG A 62 -22.33 1.23 -3.01
CA ARG A 62 -22.69 2.43 -2.26
C ARG A 62 -22.25 2.26 -0.81
N LEU A 63 -21.52 3.24 -0.33
CA LEU A 63 -21.01 3.31 1.03
C LEU A 63 -21.80 4.34 1.84
N LYS A 64 -21.67 4.22 3.16
CA LYS A 64 -22.22 5.20 4.10
C LYS A 64 -21.78 6.62 3.74
N GLY A 65 -22.72 7.56 3.77
CA GLY A 65 -22.48 8.95 3.38
C GLY A 65 -22.69 9.24 1.89
N ASN A 66 -23.39 8.35 1.18
CA ASN A 66 -23.71 8.48 -0.26
C ASN A 66 -22.46 8.53 -1.17
N LEU A 67 -21.37 7.91 -0.73
CA LEU A 67 -20.17 7.70 -1.52
C LEU A 67 -20.34 6.43 -2.37
N MET A 68 -19.69 6.38 -3.53
CA MET A 68 -19.88 5.30 -4.50
C MET A 68 -18.55 4.84 -5.08
N PHE A 69 -18.22 3.56 -4.91
CA PHE A 69 -17.20 2.91 -5.72
C PHE A 69 -17.83 2.33 -6.97
N ILE A 70 -17.37 2.77 -8.14
CA ILE A 70 -17.80 2.26 -9.44
C ILE A 70 -16.84 1.14 -9.85
N SER A 71 -17.31 -0.09 -9.72
CA SER A 71 -16.60 -1.29 -10.17
C SER A 71 -17.48 -2.53 -10.06
N THR A 72 -17.73 -3.17 -11.20
CA THR A 72 -18.39 -4.49 -11.22
C THR A 72 -17.60 -5.53 -10.42
N LYS A 73 -16.26 -5.42 -10.40
CA LYS A 73 -15.43 -6.36 -9.64
C LYS A 73 -15.62 -6.18 -8.15
N LEU A 74 -15.70 -4.94 -7.66
CA LEU A 74 -16.00 -4.71 -6.26
C LEU A 74 -17.41 -5.16 -5.89
N SER A 75 -18.39 -4.95 -6.76
CA SER A 75 -19.76 -5.47 -6.54
C SER A 75 -19.79 -6.98 -6.34
N GLU A 76 -19.04 -7.73 -7.14
CA GLU A 76 -18.91 -9.18 -6.97
C GLU A 76 -18.28 -9.55 -5.62
N GLN A 77 -17.21 -8.85 -5.24
CA GLN A 77 -16.41 -9.19 -4.04
C GLN A 77 -17.07 -8.73 -2.75
N LEU A 78 -17.87 -7.67 -2.78
CA LEU A 78 -18.49 -7.04 -1.61
C LEU A 78 -19.97 -7.39 -1.44
N LYS A 79 -20.53 -8.29 -2.25
CA LYS A 79 -21.97 -8.65 -2.26
C LYS A 79 -22.58 -8.99 -0.89
N CYS A 80 -21.80 -9.57 0.02
CA CYS A 80 -22.23 -9.93 1.37
C CYS A 80 -21.38 -9.25 2.45
N VAL A 81 -20.70 -8.16 2.11
CA VAL A 81 -19.84 -7.41 3.03
C VAL A 81 -20.66 -6.23 3.55
N GLU A 82 -20.76 -6.12 4.88
CA GLU A 82 -21.51 -5.06 5.56
C GLU A 82 -20.63 -3.84 5.90
N GLU A 83 -19.32 -4.03 5.99
CA GLU A 83 -18.35 -2.99 6.37
C GLU A 83 -17.01 -3.26 5.69
N ILE A 84 -16.32 -2.21 5.26
CA ILE A 84 -14.98 -2.26 4.69
C ILE A 84 -14.02 -1.43 5.52
N ALA A 85 -12.72 -1.71 5.42
CA ALA A 85 -11.66 -0.81 5.87
C ALA A 85 -11.10 -0.06 4.66
N ALA A 86 -11.51 1.20 4.48
CA ALA A 86 -10.90 2.10 3.50
C ALA A 86 -9.58 2.63 4.06
N TYR A 87 -8.52 2.65 3.27
CA TYR A 87 -7.21 3.07 3.77
C TYR A 87 -6.31 3.72 2.71
N ILE A 88 -5.37 4.53 3.20
CA ILE A 88 -4.22 5.07 2.48
C ILE A 88 -2.98 4.76 3.32
N ILE A 89 -1.90 4.35 2.65
CA ILE A 89 -0.60 4.13 3.30
C ILE A 89 0.49 4.92 2.57
N THR A 90 1.48 5.38 3.33
CA THR A 90 2.67 6.06 2.80
C THR A 90 3.90 5.72 3.62
N ILE A 91 5.07 5.83 3.00
CA ILE A 91 6.38 5.77 3.67
C ILE A 91 7.05 7.16 3.74
N GLY A 92 6.28 8.21 3.52
CA GLY A 92 6.76 9.59 3.48
C GLY A 92 7.57 9.92 2.22
N PRO A 93 7.97 11.19 2.05
CA PRO A 93 8.52 11.68 0.79
C PRO A 93 10.05 11.56 0.67
N TYR A 94 10.76 11.27 1.76
CA TYR A 94 12.22 11.43 1.79
C TYR A 94 12.95 10.41 0.92
N LEU A 95 12.45 9.18 0.84
CA LEU A 95 13.02 8.15 -0.03
C LEU A 95 12.86 8.54 -1.51
N GLU A 96 11.70 9.02 -1.92
CA GLU A 96 11.42 9.46 -3.30
C GLU A 96 12.35 10.59 -3.74
N ARG A 97 12.59 11.57 -2.85
CA ARG A 97 13.55 12.64 -3.10
C ARG A 97 14.95 12.07 -3.33
N ARG A 98 15.36 11.11 -2.50
CA ARG A 98 16.68 10.47 -2.61
C ARG A 98 16.81 9.66 -3.90
N VAL A 99 15.79 8.91 -4.28
CA VAL A 99 15.73 8.18 -5.55
C VAL A 99 15.93 9.14 -6.72
N THR A 100 15.22 10.29 -6.70
CA THR A 100 15.32 11.33 -7.73
C THR A 100 16.74 11.91 -7.83
N GLU A 101 17.37 12.23 -6.69
CA GLU A 101 18.76 12.74 -6.65
C GLU A 101 19.77 11.77 -7.29
N LEU A 102 19.59 10.48 -7.05
CA LEU A 102 20.50 9.44 -7.54
C LEU A 102 20.23 9.05 -9.00
N SER A 103 19.05 9.36 -9.53
CA SER A 103 18.56 8.87 -10.84
C SER A 103 19.47 9.20 -12.03
N SER A 104 20.28 10.25 -11.95
CA SER A 104 21.17 10.68 -13.04
C SER A 104 22.60 10.16 -12.96
N SER A 105 23.07 9.77 -11.77
CA SER A 105 24.49 9.45 -11.50
C SER A 105 24.71 8.04 -10.95
N ARG A 106 23.73 7.51 -10.21
CA ARG A 106 23.77 6.19 -9.57
C ARG A 106 22.46 5.44 -9.86
N VAL A 107 22.21 5.22 -11.14
CA VAL A 107 20.95 4.65 -11.67
C VAL A 107 20.58 3.34 -10.99
N LEU A 108 21.54 2.44 -10.79
CA LEU A 108 21.27 1.14 -10.15
C LEU A 108 20.84 1.33 -8.68
N ASP A 109 21.51 2.21 -7.94
CA ASP A 109 21.19 2.46 -6.53
C ASP A 109 19.84 3.17 -6.40
N SER A 110 19.55 4.13 -7.28
CA SER A 110 18.23 4.78 -7.41
C SER A 110 17.13 3.75 -7.62
N TRP A 111 17.34 2.84 -8.58
CA TRP A 111 16.38 1.76 -8.88
C TRP A 111 16.20 0.79 -7.71
N ILE A 112 17.29 0.44 -7.00
CA ILE A 112 17.21 -0.44 -5.82
C ILE A 112 16.42 0.24 -4.70
N LEU A 113 16.70 1.50 -4.39
CA LEU A 113 16.00 2.26 -3.35
C LEU A 113 14.49 2.40 -3.66
N ASP A 114 14.12 2.63 -4.92
CA ASP A 114 12.72 2.64 -5.35
C ASP A 114 12.01 1.29 -5.09
N ASN A 115 12.68 0.18 -5.43
CA ASN A 115 12.15 -1.16 -5.15
C ASN A 115 12.07 -1.44 -3.63
N LEU A 116 13.04 -0.98 -2.83
CA LEU A 116 13.01 -1.09 -1.36
C LEU A 116 11.87 -0.27 -0.76
N GLY A 117 11.56 0.91 -1.33
CA GLY A 117 10.38 1.70 -0.98
C GLY A 117 9.08 0.94 -1.25
N THR A 118 8.96 0.33 -2.42
CA THR A 118 7.82 -0.54 -2.75
C THR A 118 7.71 -1.73 -1.80
N CYS A 119 8.83 -2.35 -1.44
CA CYS A 119 8.85 -3.43 -0.44
C CYS A 119 8.36 -2.93 0.93
N SER A 120 8.81 -1.76 1.37
CA SER A 120 8.40 -1.13 2.63
C SER A 120 6.90 -0.84 2.69
N LEU A 121 6.30 -0.38 1.58
CA LEU A 121 4.84 -0.21 1.47
C LEU A 121 4.08 -1.55 1.61
N ARG A 122 4.62 -2.65 1.06
CA ARG A 122 4.01 -3.98 1.23
C ARG A 122 4.05 -4.46 2.67
N LEU A 123 5.15 -4.21 3.38
CA LEU A 123 5.25 -4.51 4.81
C LEU A 123 4.22 -3.69 5.60
N LEU A 124 4.06 -2.39 5.29
CA LEU A 124 3.07 -1.52 5.94
C LEU A 124 1.64 -2.01 5.70
N SER A 125 1.32 -2.40 4.46
CA SER A 125 0.03 -3.00 4.12
C SER A 125 -0.26 -4.23 4.97
N ARG A 126 0.71 -5.13 5.16
CA ARG A 126 0.54 -6.34 6.00
C ARG A 126 0.31 -6.01 7.47
N VAL A 127 1.01 -4.99 7.99
CA VAL A 127 0.77 -4.53 9.37
C VAL A 127 -0.65 -4.01 9.52
N LEU A 128 -1.13 -3.22 8.56
CA LEU A 128 -2.50 -2.71 8.58
C LEU A 128 -3.54 -3.84 8.46
N GLU A 129 -3.31 -4.81 7.58
CA GLU A 129 -4.15 -6.00 7.44
C GLU A 129 -4.27 -6.74 8.78
N GLY A 130 -3.14 -7.07 9.41
CA GLY A 130 -3.14 -7.74 10.72
C GLY A 130 -3.81 -6.91 11.83
N ARG A 131 -3.69 -5.58 11.77
CA ARG A 131 -4.41 -4.68 12.68
C ARG A 131 -5.92 -4.77 12.50
N VAL A 132 -6.40 -4.71 11.25
CA VAL A 132 -7.83 -4.81 10.93
C VAL A 132 -8.38 -6.18 11.31
N GLU A 133 -7.66 -7.25 11.00
CA GLU A 133 -8.03 -8.62 11.38
C GLU A 133 -8.13 -8.76 12.91
N SER A 134 -7.18 -8.19 13.66
CA SER A 134 -7.20 -8.22 15.12
C SER A 134 -8.33 -7.38 15.73
N GLU A 135 -8.64 -6.22 15.16
CA GLU A 135 -9.68 -5.31 15.68
C GLU A 135 -11.10 -5.82 15.39
N ARG A 136 -11.29 -6.52 14.27
CA ARG A 136 -12.62 -6.92 13.79
C ARG A 136 -12.87 -8.42 13.75
N GLY A 137 -11.84 -9.26 13.90
CA GLY A 137 -11.94 -10.71 13.73
C GLY A 137 -12.24 -11.13 12.28
N TRP A 138 -11.94 -10.27 11.31
CA TRP A 138 -12.21 -10.52 9.90
C TRP A 138 -11.12 -11.38 9.26
N ARG A 139 -11.46 -11.98 8.12
CA ARG A 139 -10.48 -12.44 7.13
C ARG A 139 -10.43 -11.42 6.02
N VAL A 140 -9.31 -10.71 5.86
CA VAL A 140 -9.27 -9.57 4.94
C VAL A 140 -8.80 -9.97 3.54
N SER A 141 -9.37 -9.30 2.53
CA SER A 141 -8.84 -9.22 1.17
C SER A 141 -8.68 -7.75 0.82
N LYS A 142 -7.68 -7.41 0.00
CA LYS A 142 -7.41 -6.02 -0.40
C LYS A 142 -7.55 -5.83 -1.90
N PHE A 143 -8.03 -4.66 -2.26
CA PHE A 143 -8.15 -4.17 -3.63
C PHE A 143 -7.66 -2.72 -3.64
N ASN A 144 -7.13 -2.26 -4.77
CA ASN A 144 -6.73 -0.86 -4.93
C ASN A 144 -7.33 -0.31 -6.23
N PRO A 145 -7.71 0.98 -6.29
CA PRO A 145 -8.03 1.62 -7.56
C PRO A 145 -6.91 1.40 -8.59
N GLY A 146 -7.28 1.04 -9.82
CA GLY A 146 -6.36 0.68 -10.91
C GLY A 146 -5.82 -0.75 -10.86
N SER A 147 -6.09 -1.54 -9.81
CA SER A 147 -5.60 -2.93 -9.72
C SER A 147 -6.46 -3.95 -10.47
N THR A 148 -7.67 -3.57 -10.92
CA THR A 148 -8.59 -4.44 -11.66
C THR A 148 -9.07 -3.71 -12.92
N PRO A 149 -9.48 -4.44 -13.98
CA PRO A 149 -9.95 -3.81 -15.21
C PRO A 149 -11.20 -2.92 -15.04
N THR A 150 -11.96 -3.12 -13.96
CA THR A 150 -13.24 -2.43 -13.73
C THR A 150 -13.22 -1.50 -12.54
N TRP A 151 -12.09 -1.36 -11.84
CA TRP A 151 -11.93 -0.34 -10.80
C TRP A 151 -10.83 0.64 -11.23
N GLU A 152 -11.25 1.74 -11.85
CA GLU A 152 -10.34 2.70 -12.46
C GLU A 152 -9.53 3.48 -11.42
N LEU A 153 -8.34 3.95 -11.81
CA LEU A 153 -7.47 4.74 -10.92
C LEU A 153 -8.13 6.05 -10.45
N CYS A 154 -8.98 6.66 -11.27
CA CYS A 154 -9.72 7.88 -10.91
C CYS A 154 -10.61 7.71 -9.67
N GLN A 155 -11.04 6.48 -9.36
CA GLN A 155 -11.84 6.15 -8.18
C GLN A 155 -11.06 6.30 -6.88
N GLN A 156 -9.74 6.53 -6.92
CA GLN A 156 -8.96 6.92 -5.75
C GLN A 156 -9.48 8.23 -5.11
N GLY A 157 -10.12 9.13 -5.88
CA GLY A 157 -10.76 10.32 -5.33
C GLY A 157 -11.78 9.99 -4.22
N VAL A 158 -12.55 8.92 -4.40
CA VAL A 158 -13.55 8.47 -3.42
C VAL A 158 -12.88 8.02 -2.12
N LEU A 159 -11.67 7.45 -2.16
CA LEU A 159 -10.92 7.12 -0.95
C LEU A 159 -10.49 8.38 -0.18
N PHE A 160 -10.17 9.47 -0.88
CA PHE A 160 -9.84 10.76 -0.25
C PHE A 160 -11.08 11.47 0.30
N ASP A 161 -12.27 11.22 -0.25
CA ASP A 161 -13.51 11.75 0.33
C ASP A 161 -13.91 11.00 1.62
N ILE A 162 -13.43 9.76 1.80
CA ILE A 162 -13.63 8.98 3.03
C ILE A 162 -12.64 9.40 4.13
N LEU A 163 -11.39 9.68 3.76
CA LEU A 163 -10.23 9.81 4.66
C LEU A 163 -9.68 11.25 4.66
#